data_AF-A0A6H9YWZ6-F1
#
_entry.id   AF-A0A6H9YWZ6-F1
#
_cell.length_a   1.000
_cell.length_b   1.000
_cell.length_c   1.000
_cell.angle_alpha   90.00
_cell.angle_beta   90.00
_cell.angle_gamma   90.00
#
_symmetry.space_group_name_H-M   'P 1'
#
loop_
_entity.id
_entity.type
_entity.pdbx_description
1 polymer ?
#
loop_
_entity_poly.entity_id
_entity_poly.type
_entity_poly.pdbx_seq_one_letter_code
_entity_poly.pdbx_strand_id
1 'polypeptide(L)'
;MSIDTPEIKERAEQPYVAVKRWIAWTEFPVIADRLPEIIGWLAARGIQPAGAPFFRYVTIGGEQDGEVEAGVPVAAPVEGEGDIYAGVLPPGRYASVTHVGHPDQLAGVTTDLLGWAAEQGLTWDMSEDDEGEHWACRLELYHSDPAEQPDMGKWETELAFKLAG
;
A
#
# COMPACT_ATOMS: atom_id res chain seq x y z
N MET A 1 8.71 -8.77 -19.54
CA MET A 1 8.40 -8.10 -18.26
C MET A 1 9.64 -8.23 -17.40
N SER A 2 10.31 -7.12 -17.13
CA SER A 2 11.33 -7.10 -16.09
C SER A 2 10.58 -6.99 -14.77
N ILE A 3 10.59 -8.07 -13.99
CA ILE A 3 10.30 -7.98 -12.56
C ILE A 3 11.63 -7.54 -11.97
N ASP A 4 11.67 -6.37 -11.33
CA ASP A 4 12.87 -5.99 -10.59
C ASP A 4 13.07 -7.02 -9.46
N THR A 5 14.32 -7.34 -9.14
CA THR A 5 14.59 -8.36 -8.11
C THR A 5 14.18 -7.84 -6.73
N PRO A 6 13.49 -8.64 -5.89
CA PRO A 6 13.19 -8.23 -4.53
C PRO A 6 14.42 -7.76 -3.76
N GLU A 7 14.27 -6.69 -2.99
CA GLU A 7 15.33 -6.07 -2.21
C GLU A 7 14.83 -5.64 -0.81
N ILE A 8 15.77 -5.30 0.08
CA ILE A 8 15.45 -4.77 1.41
C ILE A 8 15.75 -3.27 1.41
N LYS A 9 14.74 -2.46 1.71
CA LYS A 9 14.85 -1.00 1.82
C LYS A 9 14.62 -0.55 3.26
N GLU A 10 15.48 0.34 3.74
CA GLU A 10 15.20 1.13 4.96
C GLU A 10 14.26 2.27 4.61
N ARG A 11 13.19 2.42 5.39
CA ARG A 11 12.20 3.51 5.24
C ARG A 11 12.14 4.33 6.52
N ALA A 12 12.12 5.65 6.36
CA ALA A 12 11.78 6.55 7.45
C ALA A 12 10.26 6.51 7.73
N GLU A 13 9.84 7.09 8.84
CA GLU A 13 8.42 7.32 9.09
C GLU A 13 7.84 8.24 8.01
N GLN A 14 6.64 7.94 7.55
CA GLN A 14 5.99 8.71 6.48
C GLN A 14 4.57 9.09 6.91
N PRO A 15 4.31 10.38 7.24
CA PRO A 15 2.96 10.87 7.46
C PRO A 15 2.09 10.69 6.21
N TYR A 16 0.81 10.38 6.42
CA TYR A 16 -0.18 10.22 5.35
C TYR A 16 -1.58 10.61 5.83
N VAL A 17 -2.48 10.79 4.88
CA VAL A 17 -3.93 10.79 5.11
C VAL A 17 -4.57 9.63 4.38
N ALA A 18 -5.63 9.07 4.95
CA ALA A 18 -6.31 7.93 4.37
C ALA A 18 -7.79 7.86 4.72
N VAL A 19 -8.49 7.02 3.96
CA VAL A 19 -9.77 6.42 4.37
C VAL A 19 -9.52 4.93 4.61
N LYS A 20 -10.09 4.39 5.69
CA LYS A 20 -9.95 2.98 6.12
C LYS A 20 -11.29 2.27 6.03
N ARG A 21 -11.30 1.05 5.50
CA ARG A 21 -12.53 0.26 5.41
C ARG A 21 -12.24 -1.25 5.42
N TRP A 22 -13.11 -2.00 6.08
CA TRP A 22 -13.26 -3.43 5.82
C TRP A 22 -14.03 -3.64 4.52
N ILE A 23 -13.46 -4.38 3.58
CA ILE A 23 -14.05 -4.63 2.26
C ILE A 23 -13.97 -6.10 1.88
N ALA A 24 -14.93 -6.58 1.11
CA ALA A 24 -14.70 -7.78 0.30
C ALA A 24 -13.75 -7.44 -0.85
N TRP A 25 -12.89 -8.37 -1.28
CA TRP A 25 -11.96 -8.15 -2.40
C TRP A 25 -12.68 -7.84 -3.72
N THR A 26 -13.92 -8.29 -3.88
CA THR A 26 -14.77 -7.92 -5.03
C THR A 26 -15.21 -6.44 -5.02
N GLU A 27 -15.11 -5.77 -3.87
CA GLU A 27 -15.47 -4.37 -3.67
C GLU A 27 -14.25 -3.45 -3.62
N PHE A 28 -13.06 -3.95 -3.97
CA PHE A 28 -11.83 -3.16 -4.01
C PHE A 28 -11.94 -1.84 -4.81
N PRO A 29 -12.68 -1.76 -5.93
CA PRO A 29 -12.90 -0.48 -6.61
C PRO A 29 -13.46 0.62 -5.70
N VAL A 30 -14.26 0.27 -4.68
CA VAL A 30 -14.88 1.23 -3.76
C VAL A 30 -13.84 1.92 -2.86
N ILE A 31 -12.82 1.21 -2.40
CA ILE A 31 -11.73 1.84 -1.64
C ILE A 31 -10.76 2.57 -2.58
N ALA A 32 -10.57 2.06 -3.80
CA ALA A 32 -9.73 2.71 -4.81
C ALA A 32 -10.25 4.09 -5.24
N ASP A 33 -11.57 4.23 -5.39
CA ASP A 33 -12.23 5.50 -5.72
C ASP A 33 -12.00 6.60 -4.65
N ARG A 34 -11.54 6.24 -3.45
CA ARG A 34 -11.20 7.22 -2.40
C ARG A 34 -9.88 7.95 -2.67
N LEU A 35 -8.96 7.40 -3.46
CA LEU A 35 -7.67 8.05 -3.74
C LEU A 35 -7.84 9.41 -4.46
N PRO A 36 -8.59 9.52 -5.58
CA PRO A 36 -8.86 10.83 -6.20
C PRO A 36 -9.54 11.83 -5.25
N GLU A 37 -10.44 11.37 -4.38
CA GLU A 37 -11.13 12.23 -3.42
C GLU A 37 -10.15 12.82 -2.38
N ILE A 38 -9.26 11.99 -1.83
CA ILE A 38 -8.22 12.42 -0.88
C ILE A 38 -7.25 13.39 -1.56
N ILE A 39 -6.82 13.10 -2.79
CA ILE A 39 -5.95 13.99 -3.57
C ILE A 39 -6.63 15.34 -3.80
N GLY A 40 -7.92 15.35 -4.17
CA GLY A 40 -8.71 16.57 -4.32
C GLY A 40 -8.85 17.36 -3.01
N TRP A 41 -9.06 16.66 -1.89
CA TRP A 41 -9.14 17.25 -0.55
C TRP A 41 -7.82 17.90 -0.11
N LEU A 42 -6.67 17.27 -0.40
CA LEU A 42 -5.34 17.83 -0.18
C LEU A 42 -5.09 19.06 -1.06
N ALA A 43 -5.42 18.96 -2.35
CA ALA A 43 -5.24 20.05 -3.32
C ALA A 43 -6.04 21.30 -2.92
N ALA A 44 -7.28 21.15 -2.45
CA ALA A 44 -8.11 22.24 -1.96
C ALA A 44 -7.49 22.97 -0.74
N ARG A 45 -6.58 22.32 -0.02
CA ARG A 45 -5.83 22.87 1.12
C ARG A 45 -4.43 23.35 0.76
N GLY A 46 -4.05 23.28 -0.53
CA GLY A 46 -2.72 23.64 -1.01
C GLY A 46 -1.63 22.65 -0.58
N ILE A 47 -2.00 21.43 -0.20
CA ILE A 47 -1.07 20.38 0.24
C ILE A 47 -0.78 19.48 -0.95
N GLN A 48 0.50 19.29 -1.24
CA GLN A 48 0.95 18.37 -2.29
C GLN A 48 1.22 16.99 -1.70
N PRO A 49 0.87 15.90 -2.41
CA PRO A 49 1.34 14.57 -2.05
C PRO A 49 2.88 14.53 -1.96
N ALA A 50 3.39 13.84 -0.95
CA ALA A 50 4.84 13.66 -0.74
C ALA A 50 5.40 12.39 -1.40
N GLY A 51 4.56 11.61 -2.08
CA GLY A 51 4.93 10.37 -2.75
C GLY A 51 3.72 9.71 -3.41
N ALA A 52 3.94 8.51 -3.93
CA ALA A 52 2.91 7.70 -4.57
C ALA A 52 1.73 7.42 -3.62
N PRO A 53 0.48 7.57 -4.07
CA PRO A 53 -0.68 7.01 -3.40
C PRO A 53 -0.53 5.50 -3.20
N PHE A 54 -1.17 4.96 -2.17
CA PHE A 54 -1.02 3.56 -1.82
C PHE A 54 -2.32 2.92 -1.33
N PHE A 55 -2.36 1.59 -1.42
CA PHE A 55 -3.21 0.77 -0.56
C PHE A 55 -2.37 0.15 0.55
N ARG A 56 -2.86 0.23 1.78
CA ARG A 56 -2.29 -0.49 2.92
C ARG A 56 -3.25 -1.56 3.38
N TYR A 57 -2.80 -2.80 3.36
CA TYR A 57 -3.53 -3.94 3.92
C TYR A 57 -3.21 -3.99 5.41
N VAL A 58 -4.17 -3.59 6.25
CA VAL A 58 -4.03 -3.57 7.70
C VAL A 58 -4.30 -4.97 8.26
N THR A 59 -5.41 -5.55 7.81
CA THR A 59 -5.81 -6.92 8.15
C THR A 59 -6.20 -7.64 6.87
N ILE A 60 -5.74 -8.88 6.71
CA ILE A 60 -6.22 -9.81 5.69
C ILE A 60 -7.09 -10.83 6.42
N GLY A 61 -8.40 -10.68 6.30
CA GLY A 61 -9.41 -11.45 7.04
C GLY A 61 -9.63 -12.88 6.55
N GLY A 62 -8.87 -13.28 5.52
CA GLY A 62 -8.95 -14.58 4.87
C GLY A 62 -8.88 -14.43 3.36
N GLU A 63 -9.51 -15.37 2.64
CA GLU A 63 -9.44 -15.40 1.17
C GLU A 63 -10.34 -14.37 0.47
N GLN A 64 -11.26 -13.71 1.19
CA GLN A 64 -12.35 -12.94 0.56
C GLN A 64 -12.47 -11.49 1.02
N ASP A 65 -11.88 -11.12 2.16
CA ASP A 65 -12.04 -9.79 2.74
C ASP A 65 -10.87 -9.38 3.65
N GLY A 66 -10.89 -8.10 4.03
CA GLY A 66 -9.95 -7.55 5.01
C GLY A 66 -10.08 -6.03 5.15
N GLU A 67 -9.27 -5.46 6.04
CA GLU A 67 -9.20 -4.03 6.27
C GLU A 67 -8.11 -3.38 5.41
N VAL A 68 -8.53 -2.44 4.57
CA VAL A 68 -7.65 -1.72 3.64
C VAL A 68 -7.76 -0.21 3.86
N GLU A 69 -6.64 0.48 3.72
CA GLU A 69 -6.57 1.93 3.69
C GLU A 69 -6.20 2.39 2.28
N ALA A 70 -6.96 3.34 1.72
CA ALA A 70 -6.54 4.14 0.59
C ALA A 70 -5.84 5.39 1.12
N GLY A 71 -4.53 5.50 0.90
CA GLY A 71 -3.69 6.52 1.53
C GLY A 71 -2.90 7.37 0.54
N VAL A 72 -2.65 8.62 0.94
CA VAL A 72 -1.80 9.56 0.20
C VAL A 72 -0.74 10.13 1.15
N PRO A 73 0.57 9.94 0.87
CA PRO A 73 1.65 10.47 1.70
C PRO A 73 1.65 12.01 1.72
N VAL A 74 1.98 12.60 2.87
CA VAL A 74 2.15 14.05 3.05
C VAL A 74 3.47 14.37 3.76
N ALA A 75 4.04 15.55 3.48
CA ALA A 75 5.38 15.91 3.94
C ALA A 75 5.47 16.17 5.46
N ALA A 76 4.34 16.52 6.07
CA ALA A 76 4.21 16.75 7.50
C ALA A 76 2.82 16.28 7.96
N PRO A 77 2.62 15.95 9.25
CA PRO A 77 1.32 15.60 9.78
C PRO A 77 0.27 16.68 9.48
N VAL A 78 -0.91 16.25 9.06
CA VAL A 78 -2.07 17.10 8.80
C VAL A 78 -3.23 16.62 9.65
N GLU A 79 -4.19 17.50 9.93
CA GLU A 79 -5.41 17.11 10.63
C GLU A 79 -6.39 16.49 9.61
N GLY A 80 -6.95 15.32 9.96
CA GLY A 80 -7.99 14.68 9.15
C GLY A 80 -9.33 15.44 9.25
N GLU A 81 -10.26 15.12 8.35
CA GLU A 81 -11.60 15.70 8.35
C GLU A 81 -12.62 14.68 7.85
N GLY A 82 -13.74 14.54 8.58
CA GLY A 82 -14.78 13.58 8.23
C GLY A 82 -14.29 12.14 8.37
N ASP A 83 -14.32 11.38 7.29
CA ASP A 83 -13.82 10.00 7.19
C ASP A 83 -12.35 9.92 6.76
N ILE A 84 -11.74 11.04 6.35
CA ILE A 84 -10.30 11.13 6.09
C ILE A 84 -9.59 11.33 7.42
N TYR A 85 -8.75 10.37 7.80
CA TYR A 85 -7.95 10.45 9.01
C TYR A 85 -6.46 10.54 8.67
N ALA A 86 -5.67 11.01 9.63
CA ALA A 86 -4.21 11.10 9.49
C ALA A 86 -3.53 9.92 10.19
N GLY A 87 -2.48 9.39 9.56
CA GLY A 87 -1.68 8.29 10.07
C GLY A 87 -0.19 8.47 9.78
N VAL A 88 0.61 7.53 10.24
CA VAL A 88 2.04 7.46 9.96
C VAL A 88 2.40 6.03 9.56
N LEU A 89 3.01 5.85 8.39
CA LEU A 89 3.60 4.58 8.01
C LEU A 89 4.87 4.38 8.85
N PRO A 90 5.02 3.23 9.52
CA PRO A 90 6.10 3.04 10.48
C PRO A 90 7.48 2.96 9.78
N PRO A 91 8.55 3.46 10.42
CA PRO A 91 9.90 3.31 9.91
C PRO A 91 10.39 1.86 10.01
N GLY A 92 11.50 1.56 9.34
CA GLY A 92 12.25 0.32 9.49
C GLY A 92 12.54 -0.35 8.16
N ARG A 93 12.82 -1.65 8.23
CA ARG A 93 13.16 -2.47 7.07
C ARG A 93 11.92 -3.00 6.39
N TYR A 94 11.90 -2.90 5.06
CA TYR A 94 10.85 -3.41 4.21
C TYR A 94 11.44 -4.31 3.13
N ALA A 95 10.85 -5.50 2.94
CA ALA A 95 11.05 -6.24 1.69
C ALA A 95 10.24 -5.54 0.60
N SER A 96 10.85 -5.32 -0.56
CA SER A 96 10.24 -4.53 -1.62
C SER A 96 10.55 -5.08 -3.00
N VAL A 97 9.57 -4.96 -3.90
CA VAL A 97 9.72 -5.31 -5.31
C VAL A 97 8.86 -4.37 -6.15
N THR A 98 9.40 -3.92 -7.29
CA THR A 98 8.66 -3.13 -8.27
C THR A 98 8.16 -4.02 -9.40
N HIS A 99 6.87 -3.87 -9.71
CA HIS A 99 6.21 -4.53 -10.82
C HIS A 99 5.80 -3.48 -11.87
N VAL A 100 6.20 -3.71 -13.12
CA VAL A 100 5.67 -2.98 -14.28
C VAL A 100 4.69 -3.87 -15.03
N GLY A 101 3.41 -3.55 -14.96
CA GLY A 101 2.34 -4.36 -15.54
C GLY A 101 0.99 -4.12 -14.88
N HIS A 102 0.01 -4.92 -15.30
CA HIS A 102 -1.37 -4.77 -14.87
C HIS A 102 -1.53 -5.12 -13.38
N PRO A 103 -2.26 -4.32 -12.57
CA PRO A 103 -2.52 -4.59 -11.16
C PRO A 103 -3.05 -6.00 -10.83
N ASP A 104 -3.86 -6.61 -11.70
CA ASP A 104 -4.30 -8.01 -11.56
C ASP A 104 -3.14 -9.04 -11.39
N GLN A 105 -1.92 -8.68 -11.76
CA GLN A 105 -0.73 -9.52 -11.60
C GLN A 105 -0.11 -9.42 -10.19
N LEU A 106 -0.50 -8.43 -9.38
CA LEU A 106 0.10 -8.17 -8.06
C LEU A 106 -0.11 -9.30 -7.05
N ALA A 107 -1.17 -10.10 -7.20
CA ALA A 107 -1.34 -11.31 -6.38
C ALA A 107 -0.19 -12.33 -6.61
N GLY A 108 0.25 -12.47 -7.86
CA GLY A 108 1.41 -13.30 -8.21
C GLY A 108 2.72 -12.69 -7.69
N VAL A 109 2.93 -11.39 -7.89
CA VAL A 109 4.12 -10.68 -7.40
C VAL A 109 4.23 -10.72 -5.87
N THR A 110 3.09 -10.63 -5.18
CA THR A 110 2.99 -10.82 -3.72
C THR A 110 3.44 -12.22 -3.33
N THR A 111 2.93 -13.24 -4.02
CA THR A 111 3.31 -14.64 -3.76
C THR A 111 4.81 -14.85 -3.93
N ASP A 112 5.40 -14.28 -4.99
CA ASP A 112 6.83 -14.37 -5.26
C ASP A 112 7.66 -13.64 -4.18
N LEU A 113 7.22 -12.45 -3.73
CA LEU A 113 7.89 -11.71 -2.66
C LEU A 113 7.84 -12.46 -1.32
N LEU A 114 6.70 -13.07 -0.99
CA LEU A 114 6.53 -13.90 0.20
C LEU A 114 7.45 -15.12 0.17
N GLY A 115 7.52 -15.80 -0.98
CA GLY A 115 8.41 -16.94 -1.19
C GLY A 115 9.89 -16.55 -1.08
N TRP A 116 10.31 -15.48 -1.75
CA TRP A 116 11.67 -14.96 -1.66
C TRP A 116 12.08 -14.63 -0.22
N ALA A 117 11.23 -13.95 0.55
CA ALA A 117 11.56 -13.58 1.92
C ALA A 117 11.74 -14.80 2.82
N ALA A 118 10.91 -15.84 2.62
CA ALA A 118 11.06 -17.11 3.32
C ALA A 118 12.39 -17.80 2.99
N GLU A 119 12.82 -17.81 1.73
CA GLU A 119 14.13 -18.33 1.32
C GLU A 119 15.30 -17.57 1.95
N GLN A 120 15.14 -16.26 2.17
CA GLN A 120 16.12 -15.41 2.86
C GLN A 120 16.08 -15.55 4.39
N GLY A 121 15.12 -16.31 4.96
CA GLY A 121 14.92 -16.42 6.40
C GLY A 121 14.46 -15.12 7.05
N LEU A 122 13.77 -14.25 6.30
CA LEU A 122 13.22 -12.99 6.81
C LEU A 122 11.89 -13.25 7.52
N THR A 123 11.59 -12.41 8.50
CA THR A 123 10.33 -12.47 9.26
C THR A 123 9.54 -11.19 9.05
N TRP A 124 8.24 -11.32 8.84
CA TRP A 124 7.31 -10.21 8.67
C TRP A 124 6.96 -9.59 10.02
N ASP A 125 6.81 -8.27 10.05
CA ASP A 125 6.24 -7.57 11.20
C ASP A 125 4.72 -7.68 11.14
N MET A 126 4.21 -8.84 11.56
CA MET A 126 2.79 -9.17 11.51
C MET A 126 2.44 -10.17 12.62
N SER A 127 1.17 -10.21 12.99
CA SER A 127 0.60 -11.19 13.91
C SER A 127 -0.63 -11.84 13.30
N GLU A 128 -0.96 -13.05 13.72
CA GLU A 128 -2.13 -13.78 13.24
C GLU A 128 -3.02 -14.16 14.42
N ASP A 129 -4.33 -13.96 14.27
CA ASP A 129 -5.36 -14.42 15.20
C ASP A 129 -6.62 -14.88 14.46
N ASP A 130 -7.74 -15.08 15.17
CA ASP A 130 -8.99 -15.57 14.59
C ASP A 130 -9.60 -14.61 13.54
N GLU A 131 -9.21 -13.33 13.54
CA GLU A 131 -9.66 -12.32 12.56
C GLU A 131 -8.75 -12.25 11.32
N GLY A 132 -7.61 -12.96 11.32
CA GLY A 132 -6.71 -13.09 10.17
C GLY A 132 -5.30 -12.52 10.41
N GLU A 133 -4.66 -12.12 9.32
CA GLU A 133 -3.29 -11.60 9.35
C GLU A 133 -3.28 -10.09 9.58
N HIS A 134 -2.72 -9.63 10.70
CA HIS A 134 -2.56 -8.23 11.04
C HIS A 134 -1.15 -7.75 10.72
N TRP A 135 -1.02 -6.87 9.74
CA TRP A 135 0.26 -6.40 9.23
C TRP A 135 0.64 -5.04 9.82
N ALA A 136 1.85 -4.94 10.39
CA ALA A 136 2.35 -3.65 10.86
C ALA A 136 2.43 -2.65 9.69
N CYS A 137 2.87 -3.09 8.51
CA CYS A 137 2.69 -2.34 7.27
C CYS A 137 2.90 -3.23 6.03
N ARG A 138 1.87 -3.32 5.18
CA ARG A 138 1.89 -4.03 3.90
C ARG A 138 1.31 -3.12 2.82
N LEU A 139 2.14 -2.68 1.89
CA LEU A 139 1.81 -1.61 0.93
C LEU A 139 1.82 -2.08 -0.52
N GLU A 140 0.90 -1.54 -1.30
CA GLU A 140 0.95 -1.38 -2.75
C GLU A 140 1.04 0.12 -3.07
N LEU A 141 2.18 0.59 -3.57
CA LEU A 141 2.40 2.00 -3.94
C LEU A 141 2.32 2.17 -5.46
N TYR A 142 1.44 3.05 -5.93
CA TYR A 142 1.17 3.27 -7.35
C TYR A 142 1.95 4.48 -7.87
N HIS A 143 3.05 4.24 -8.56
CA HIS A 143 3.94 5.30 -9.07
C HIS A 143 3.46 5.89 -10.40
N SER A 144 2.59 5.17 -11.12
CA SER A 144 1.96 5.67 -12.35
C SER A 144 0.64 6.37 -12.07
N ASP A 145 0.49 7.60 -12.57
CA ASP A 145 -0.79 8.32 -12.56
C ASP A 145 -1.70 7.75 -13.68
N PRO A 146 -2.89 7.20 -13.35
CA PRO A 146 -3.86 6.70 -14.33
C PRO A 146 -4.29 7.74 -15.37
N ALA A 147 -4.26 9.03 -15.04
CA ALA A 147 -4.60 10.11 -15.97
C ALA A 147 -3.50 10.37 -17.01
N GLU A 148 -2.23 10.14 -16.64
CA GLU A 148 -1.07 10.29 -17.53
C GLU A 148 -0.74 9.00 -18.29
N GLN A 149 -0.93 7.85 -17.63
CA GLN A 149 -0.75 6.51 -18.18
C GLN A 149 -2.04 5.71 -18.03
N PRO A 150 -2.97 5.76 -18.99
CA PRO A 150 -4.21 4.96 -18.93
C PRO A 150 -3.98 3.48 -19.24
N ASP A 151 -2.84 3.12 -19.85
CA ASP A 151 -2.49 1.73 -20.14
C ASP A 151 -1.96 1.03 -18.87
N MET A 152 -2.84 0.29 -18.20
CA MET A 152 -2.51 -0.47 -16.99
C MET A 152 -1.39 -1.49 -17.21
N GLY A 153 -1.14 -1.94 -18.45
CA GLY A 153 -0.01 -2.81 -18.77
C GLY A 153 1.36 -2.13 -18.63
N LYS A 154 1.39 -0.81 -18.38
CA LYS A 154 2.61 -0.01 -18.17
C LYS A 154 2.69 0.60 -16.78
N TRP A 155 1.76 0.28 -15.89
CA TRP A 155 1.76 0.84 -14.55
C TRP A 155 2.93 0.29 -13.75
N GLU A 156 3.61 1.17 -13.05
CA GLU A 156 4.62 0.85 -12.07
C GLU A 156 4.00 0.84 -10.68
N THR A 157 4.02 -0.34 -10.04
CA THR A 157 3.55 -0.53 -8.66
C THR A 157 4.66 -1.14 -7.83
N GLU A 158 4.96 -0.55 -6.68
CA GLU A 158 5.91 -1.08 -5.70
C GLU A 158 5.15 -1.81 -4.59
N LEU A 159 5.51 -3.06 -4.33
CA LEU A 159 5.15 -3.74 -3.08
C LEU A 159 6.19 -3.39 -2.03
N ALA A 160 5.75 -3.10 -0.80
CA ALA A 160 6.65 -2.86 0.33
C ALA A 160 6.05 -3.42 1.62
N PHE A 161 6.62 -4.52 2.13
CA PHE A 161 6.11 -5.26 3.29
C PHE A 161 7.11 -5.15 4.44
N LYS A 162 6.64 -4.72 5.62
CA LYS A 162 7.51 -4.47 6.77
C LYS A 162 8.05 -5.77 7.35
N LEU A 163 9.36 -5.75 7.63
CA LEU A 163 10.06 -6.82 8.31
C LEU A 163 10.09 -6.58 9.82
N ALA A 164 10.07 -7.69 10.57
CA ALA A 164 10.32 -7.69 12.01
C ALA A 164 11.76 -7.23 12.30
N GLY A 165 11.92 -6.46 13.39
CA GLY A 165 13.20 -5.91 13.84
C GLY A 165 14.09 -6.90 14.56
#